data_AF-A5UJI5-F1
#
_entry.id   AF-A5UJI5-F1
#
_cell.length_a   1.000
_cell.length_b   1.000
_cell.length_c   1.000
_cell.angle_alpha   90.00
_cell.angle_beta   90.00
_cell.angle_gamma   90.00
#
_symmetry.space_group_name_H-M   'P 1'
#
loop_
_entity.id
_entity.type
_entity.pdbx_description
1 polymer ?
#
loop_
_entity_poly.entity_id
_entity_poly.type
_entity_poly.pdbx_seq_one_letter_code
_entity_poly.pdbx_strand_id
1 'polypeptide(L)'
;MDSDYISIVKDGSGVGNISFHEKNTSVVNTSQYILPKENLNIHFIFYLLQTINLNKYKTGSTIPHIYFKDYSIEKVKIPKYDEQKKIGILLKNLDAKIEILDNKLQMCQNFKKYLMQQIFTQKLRFTDYIEEWKTIKLKDVGEINTGNTPSTKVNEYYSPKKYLWVTPSDISSKYIFDTAKRLSDEGAKKGRFVKKIVY
;
A
#
# COMPACT_ATOMS: atom_id res chain seq x y z
N MET A 1 31.94 3.87 4.68
CA MET A 1 32.60 4.55 3.55
C MET A 1 32.61 6.05 3.81
N ASP A 2 33.60 6.80 3.34
CA ASP A 2 33.70 8.25 3.65
C ASP A 2 32.80 9.13 2.76
N SER A 3 32.09 8.52 1.82
CA SER A 3 31.13 9.15 0.91
C SER A 3 29.84 8.35 0.81
N ASP A 4 28.79 9.03 0.36
CA ASP A 4 27.52 8.38 0.02
C ASP A 4 27.75 7.39 -1.14
N TYR A 5 26.99 6.30 -1.16
CA TYR A 5 27.14 5.24 -2.15
C TYR A 5 25.81 4.58 -2.48
N ILE A 6 25.78 3.85 -3.59
CA ILE A 6 24.62 3.04 -4.00
C ILE A 6 24.97 1.58 -3.79
N SER A 7 24.09 0.79 -3.21
CA SER A 7 24.27 -0.66 -3.13
C SER A 7 23.35 -1.39 -4.09
N ILE A 8 23.80 -2.55 -4.57
CA ILE A 8 22.95 -3.51 -5.28
C ILE A 8 23.09 -4.87 -4.59
N VAL A 9 21.96 -5.49 -4.23
CA VAL A 9 21.96 -6.86 -3.71
C VAL A 9 22.36 -7.82 -4.82
N LYS A 10 23.45 -8.58 -4.62
CA LYS A 10 24.01 -9.50 -5.61
C LYS A 10 23.60 -10.95 -5.42
N ASP A 11 23.22 -11.36 -4.20
CA ASP A 11 22.85 -12.76 -3.89
C ASP A 11 21.57 -12.83 -3.04
N GLY A 12 20.71 -13.82 -3.30
CA GLY A 12 19.52 -14.12 -2.49
C GLY A 12 18.18 -13.63 -3.05
N SER A 13 17.14 -13.59 -2.22
CA SER A 13 15.78 -13.24 -2.65
C SER A 13 15.63 -11.79 -3.12
N GLY A 14 16.46 -10.87 -2.59
CA GLY A 14 16.45 -9.45 -2.91
C GLY A 14 17.33 -9.04 -4.09
N VAL A 15 17.84 -9.99 -4.89
CA VAL A 15 18.80 -9.71 -5.96
C VAL A 15 18.29 -8.64 -6.92
N GLY A 16 19.18 -7.70 -7.27
CA GLY A 16 18.87 -6.56 -8.12
C GLY A 16 18.22 -5.38 -7.38
N ASN A 17 17.89 -5.51 -6.10
CA ASN A 17 17.42 -4.37 -5.31
C ASN A 17 18.54 -3.35 -5.15
N ILE A 18 18.20 -2.09 -5.43
CA ILE A 18 19.11 -0.95 -5.38
C ILE A 18 18.73 -0.09 -4.19
N SER A 19 19.72 0.37 -3.42
CA SER A 19 19.51 1.26 -2.27
C SER A 19 20.56 2.36 -2.24
N PHE A 20 20.15 3.56 -1.82
CA PHE A 20 21.06 4.67 -1.53
C PHE A 20 21.50 4.61 -0.06
N HIS A 21 22.77 4.91 0.21
CA HIS A 21 23.34 4.90 1.55
C HIS A 21 24.16 6.15 1.80
N GLU A 22 24.03 6.69 3.01
CA GLU A 22 24.84 7.82 3.46
C GLU A 22 26.26 7.38 3.80
N LYS A 23 27.21 8.32 3.76
CA LYS A 23 28.56 8.11 4.30
C LYS A 23 28.52 7.57 5.74
N ASN A 24 29.62 6.97 6.15
CA ASN A 24 29.83 6.28 7.43
C ASN A 24 28.96 5.02 7.63
N THR A 25 28.44 4.45 6.54
CA THR A 25 27.76 3.15 6.56
C THR A 25 28.54 2.08 5.79
N SER A 26 28.11 0.81 5.92
CA SER A 26 28.66 -0.36 5.22
C SER A 26 27.54 -1.29 4.77
N VAL A 27 27.86 -2.22 3.85
CA VAL A 27 26.93 -3.23 3.35
C VAL A 27 27.44 -4.63 3.65
N VAL A 28 26.50 -5.58 3.73
CA VAL A 28 26.79 -7.01 3.93
C VAL A 28 27.38 -7.65 2.67
N ASN A 29 28.01 -8.82 2.84
CA ASN A 29 28.69 -9.55 1.75
C ASN A 29 27.79 -9.97 0.57
N THR A 30 26.47 -10.04 0.76
CA THR A 30 25.50 -10.34 -0.31
C THR A 30 25.12 -9.11 -1.12
N SER A 31 25.73 -7.96 -0.86
CA SER A 31 25.56 -6.72 -1.60
C SER A 31 26.90 -6.24 -2.16
N GLN A 32 26.85 -5.50 -3.26
CA GLN A 32 27.97 -4.75 -3.80
C GLN A 32 27.64 -3.26 -3.75
N TYR A 33 28.67 -2.41 -3.77
CA TYR A 33 28.49 -0.96 -3.77
C TYR A 33 29.03 -0.34 -5.06
N ILE A 34 28.46 0.80 -5.42
CA ILE A 34 28.80 1.62 -6.58
C ILE A 34 29.08 3.03 -6.09
N LEU A 35 30.25 3.53 -6.45
CA LEU A 35 30.61 4.94 -6.31
C LEU A 35 30.55 5.60 -7.69
N PRO A 36 29.93 6.77 -7.82
CA PRO A 36 29.91 7.50 -9.08
C PRO A 36 31.33 7.93 -9.45
N LYS A 37 31.66 7.86 -10.75
CA LYS A 37 32.87 8.48 -11.30
C LYS A 37 32.75 10.01 -11.27
N GLU A 38 33.85 10.70 -11.53
CA GLU A 38 33.87 12.15 -11.71
C GLU A 38 32.80 12.63 -12.69
N ASN A 39 32.22 13.80 -12.43
CA ASN A 39 31.15 14.42 -13.23
C ASN A 39 29.85 13.58 -13.34
N LEU A 40 29.62 12.63 -12.42
CA LEU A 40 28.35 11.93 -12.26
C LEU A 40 27.71 12.26 -10.91
N ASN A 41 26.45 12.69 -10.92
CA ASN A 41 25.71 12.97 -9.69
C ASN A 41 25.12 11.67 -9.09
N ILE A 42 25.42 11.39 -7.82
CA ILE A 42 24.99 10.13 -7.18
C ILE A 42 23.48 9.93 -7.15
N HIS A 43 22.69 10.98 -6.86
CA HIS A 43 21.24 10.86 -6.83
C HIS A 43 20.68 10.58 -8.22
N PHE A 44 21.20 11.26 -9.26
CA PHE A 44 20.85 10.94 -10.64
C PHE A 44 21.17 9.48 -11.00
N ILE A 45 22.38 9.00 -10.67
CA ILE A 45 22.77 7.61 -10.94
C ILE A 45 21.88 6.63 -10.18
N PHE A 46 21.55 6.90 -8.92
CA PHE A 46 20.64 6.07 -8.13
C PHE A 46 19.30 5.88 -8.84
N TYR A 47 18.64 6.96 -9.25
CA TYR A 47 17.36 6.88 -9.96
C TYR A 47 17.51 6.28 -11.36
N LEU A 48 18.59 6.58 -12.08
CA LEU A 48 18.87 5.97 -13.38
C LEU A 48 18.98 4.45 -13.27
N LEU A 49 19.72 3.94 -12.28
CA LEU A 49 19.87 2.49 -12.07
C LEU A 49 18.54 1.79 -11.81
N GLN A 50 17.58 2.45 -11.14
CA GLN A 50 16.24 1.89 -10.93
C GLN A 50 15.45 1.70 -12.23
N THR A 51 15.80 2.42 -13.31
CA THR A 51 15.19 2.25 -14.62
C THR A 51 15.76 1.06 -15.40
N ILE A 52 16.90 0.51 -14.97
CA ILE A 52 17.53 -0.64 -15.61
C ILE A 52 16.86 -1.92 -15.14
N ASN A 53 16.43 -2.76 -16.10
CA ASN A 53 15.89 -4.07 -15.79
C ASN A 53 17.00 -5.05 -15.40
N LEU A 54 17.45 -5.01 -14.14
CA LEU A 54 18.48 -5.92 -13.62
C LEU A 54 18.05 -7.39 -13.59
N ASN A 55 16.75 -7.69 -13.71
CA ASN A 55 16.27 -9.07 -13.74
C ASN A 55 16.82 -9.86 -14.94
N LYS A 56 17.15 -9.19 -16.05
CA LYS A 56 17.71 -9.85 -17.24
C LYS A 56 19.11 -10.45 -17.02
N TYR A 57 19.78 -10.05 -15.93
CA TYR A 57 21.10 -10.54 -15.57
C TYR A 57 21.07 -11.54 -14.41
N LYS A 58 19.87 -11.86 -13.89
CA LYS A 58 19.73 -12.83 -12.81
C LYS A 58 20.04 -14.23 -13.31
N THR A 59 20.86 -14.94 -12.54
CA THR A 59 21.24 -16.34 -12.76
C THR A 59 20.96 -17.16 -11.52
N GLY A 60 20.82 -18.48 -11.66
CA GLY A 60 20.55 -19.39 -10.54
C GLY A 60 19.06 -19.53 -10.23
N SER A 61 18.60 -20.77 -10.05
CA SER A 61 17.20 -21.10 -9.79
C SER A 61 16.84 -21.07 -8.30
N THR A 62 17.66 -21.71 -7.45
CA THR A 62 17.38 -21.82 -6.01
C THR A 62 17.86 -20.59 -5.23
N ILE A 63 19.06 -20.11 -5.52
CA ILE A 63 19.60 -18.86 -4.99
C ILE A 63 19.87 -17.98 -6.21
N PRO A 64 19.09 -16.91 -6.42
CA PRO A 64 19.37 -15.96 -7.49
C PRO A 64 20.67 -15.22 -7.22
N HIS A 65 21.38 -14.88 -8.29
CA HIS A 65 22.64 -14.14 -8.28
C HIS A 65 22.75 -13.18 -9.47
N ILE A 66 23.40 -12.04 -9.31
CA ILE A 66 23.84 -11.15 -10.41
C ILE A 66 25.32 -10.79 -10.24
N TYR A 67 26.04 -10.71 -11.35
CA TYR A 67 27.44 -10.29 -11.34
C TYR A 67 27.60 -8.92 -12.01
N PHE A 68 28.48 -8.07 -11.45
CA PHE A 68 28.81 -6.76 -12.02
C PHE A 68 29.19 -6.85 -13.50
N LYS A 69 30.00 -7.84 -13.88
CA LYS A 69 30.43 -8.05 -15.27
C LYS A 69 29.24 -8.13 -16.25
N ASP A 70 28.11 -8.69 -15.83
CA ASP A 70 26.99 -8.97 -16.73
C ASP A 70 26.16 -7.72 -16.99
N TYR A 71 25.92 -6.89 -15.96
CA TYR A 71 25.15 -5.65 -16.13
C TYR A 71 26.02 -4.41 -16.42
N SER A 72 27.34 -4.50 -16.25
CA SER A 72 28.27 -3.41 -16.56
C SER A 72 28.29 -2.98 -18.04
N ILE A 73 27.79 -3.85 -18.93
CA ILE A 73 27.68 -3.58 -20.37
C ILE A 73 26.43 -2.77 -20.74
N GLU A 74 25.54 -2.52 -19.77
CA GLU A 74 24.28 -1.81 -20.06
C GLU A 74 24.55 -0.38 -20.53
N LYS A 75 23.95 -0.02 -21.66
CA LYS A 75 24.11 1.32 -22.24
C LYS A 75 23.05 2.25 -21.67
N VAL A 76 23.50 3.36 -21.09
CA VAL A 76 22.65 4.41 -20.53
C VAL A 76 22.95 5.77 -21.16
N LYS A 77 21.93 6.64 -21.20
CA LYS A 77 22.10 8.03 -21.66
C LYS A 77 22.37 8.91 -20.45
N ILE A 78 23.44 9.70 -20.53
CA ILE A 78 23.88 10.59 -19.45
C ILE A 78 23.86 12.04 -19.96
N PRO A 79 23.08 12.94 -19.35
CA PRO A 79 23.08 14.36 -19.71
C PRO A 79 24.26 15.09 -19.08
N LYS A 80 24.38 16.40 -19.34
CA LYS A 80 25.38 17.26 -18.71
C LYS A 80 25.20 17.27 -17.18
N TYR A 81 26.30 17.44 -16.46
CA TYR A 81 26.32 17.33 -14.99
C TYR A 81 25.31 18.25 -14.28
N ASP A 82 25.08 19.47 -14.77
CA ASP A 82 24.09 20.39 -14.19
C ASP A 82 22.65 19.90 -14.33
N GLU A 83 22.32 19.22 -15.44
CA GLU A 83 21.02 18.61 -15.64
C GLU A 83 20.84 17.38 -14.74
N GLN A 84 21.90 16.56 -14.58
CA GLN A 84 21.90 15.46 -13.62
C GLN A 84 21.58 15.95 -12.20
N LYS A 85 22.20 17.06 -11.75
CA LYS A 85 21.91 17.66 -10.43
C LYS A 85 20.45 18.06 -10.31
N LYS A 86 19.88 18.73 -11.31
CA LYS A 86 18.47 19.16 -11.30
C LYS A 86 17.53 17.95 -11.20
N ILE A 87 17.77 16.91 -11.98
CA ILE A 87 16.97 15.67 -11.96
C ILE A 87 17.11 14.97 -10.61
N GLY A 88 18.34 14.79 -10.12
CA GLY A 88 18.61 14.11 -8.85
C GLY A 88 17.96 14.81 -7.66
N ILE A 89 18.02 16.16 -7.60
CA ILE A 89 17.36 16.95 -6.55
C ILE A 89 15.84 16.84 -6.66
N LEU A 90 15.28 16.92 -7.88
CA LEU A 90 13.83 16.81 -8.08
C LEU A 90 13.29 15.49 -7.55
N LEU A 91 13.87 14.36 -7.97
CA LEU A 91 13.40 13.03 -7.58
C LEU A 91 13.60 12.77 -6.08
N LYS A 92 14.74 13.19 -5.52
CA LYS A 92 14.99 13.13 -4.07
C LYS A 92 13.93 13.90 -3.27
N ASN A 93 13.57 15.09 -3.73
CA ASN A 93 12.54 15.90 -3.07
C ASN A 93 11.15 15.29 -3.18
N LEU A 94 10.84 14.60 -4.29
CA LEU A 94 9.59 13.87 -4.44
C LEU A 94 9.50 12.68 -3.47
N ASP A 95 10.55 11.89 -3.34
CA ASP A 95 10.60 10.78 -2.37
C ASP A 95 10.44 11.29 -0.93
N ALA A 96 11.17 12.35 -0.56
CA ALA A 96 11.01 12.97 0.75
C ALA A 96 9.58 13.49 0.98
N LYS A 97 8.92 14.00 -0.08
CA LYS A 97 7.53 14.46 0.01
C LYS A 97 6.55 13.29 0.21
N ILE A 98 6.75 12.17 -0.46
CA ILE A 98 5.96 10.95 -0.30
C ILE A 98 6.07 10.47 1.15
N GLU A 99 7.29 10.35 1.68
CA GLU A 99 7.54 9.93 3.05
C GLU A 99 6.83 10.84 4.08
N ILE A 100 6.91 12.16 3.90
CA ILE A 100 6.21 13.13 4.76
C ILE A 100 4.69 12.93 4.69
N LEU A 101 4.12 12.67 3.51
CA LEU A 101 2.69 12.46 3.34
C LEU A 101 2.22 11.15 3.98
N ASP A 102 3.00 10.08 3.84
CA ASP A 102 2.71 8.79 4.47
C ASP A 102 2.74 8.89 6.01
N ASN A 103 3.74 9.59 6.56
CA ASN A 103 3.81 9.87 7.98
C ASN A 103 2.59 10.68 8.47
N LYS A 104 2.18 11.72 7.72
CA LYS A 104 0.97 12.48 8.04
C LYS A 104 -0.29 11.62 7.98
N LEU A 105 -0.40 10.73 7.00
CA LEU A 105 -1.53 9.81 6.90
C LEU A 105 -1.60 8.89 8.12
N GLN A 106 -0.48 8.29 8.52
CA GLN A 106 -0.40 7.44 9.71
C GLN A 106 -0.75 8.21 10.99
N MET A 107 -0.25 9.45 11.14
CA MET A 107 -0.60 10.32 12.27
C MET A 107 -2.11 10.60 12.31
N CYS A 108 -2.73 10.95 11.18
CA CYS A 108 -4.17 11.18 11.10
C CYS A 108 -4.98 9.93 11.46
N GLN A 109 -4.56 8.75 10.99
CA GLN A 109 -5.20 7.48 11.32
C GLN A 109 -5.10 7.15 12.83
N ASN A 110 -3.92 7.34 13.41
CA ASN A 110 -3.69 7.13 14.84
C ASN A 110 -4.47 8.13 15.69
N PHE A 111 -4.49 9.40 15.32
CA PHE A 111 -5.25 10.42 16.02
C PHE A 111 -6.75 10.14 15.98
N LYS A 112 -7.28 9.75 14.82
CA LYS A 112 -8.68 9.30 14.69
C LYS A 112 -8.98 8.11 15.61
N LYS A 113 -8.10 7.10 15.65
CA LYS A 113 -8.26 5.93 16.53
C LYS A 113 -8.26 6.33 18.00
N TYR A 114 -7.33 7.20 18.39
CA TYR A 114 -7.26 7.75 19.74
C TYR A 114 -8.54 8.49 20.12
N LEU A 115 -9.00 9.42 19.28
CA LEU A 115 -10.23 10.17 19.52
C LEU A 115 -11.42 9.24 19.69
N MET A 116 -11.60 8.25 18.81
CA MET A 116 -12.67 7.27 18.95
C MET A 116 -12.62 6.55 20.31
N GLN A 117 -11.45 6.09 20.73
CA GLN A 117 -11.30 5.41 22.03
C GLN A 117 -11.61 6.34 23.21
N GLN A 118 -11.13 7.59 23.19
CA GLN A 118 -11.39 8.52 24.29
C GLN A 118 -12.86 8.97 24.32
N ILE A 119 -13.47 9.22 23.17
CA ILE A 119 -14.86 9.68 23.05
C ILE A 119 -15.81 8.58 23.52
N PHE A 120 -15.68 7.34 23.00
CA PHE A 120 -16.60 6.25 23.37
C PHE A 120 -16.33 5.67 24.77
N THR A 121 -15.22 6.03 25.42
CA THR A 121 -15.01 5.80 26.87
C THR A 121 -15.35 7.03 27.72
N GLN A 122 -15.93 8.07 27.11
CA GLN A 122 -16.35 9.33 27.74
C GLN A 122 -15.22 10.11 28.43
N LYS A 123 -13.95 9.77 28.17
CA LYS A 123 -12.76 10.51 28.66
C LYS A 123 -12.55 11.84 27.94
N LEU A 124 -13.04 11.94 26.70
CA LEU A 124 -13.08 13.17 25.92
C LEU A 124 -14.52 13.45 25.51
N ARG A 125 -15.02 14.65 25.83
CA ARG A 125 -16.38 15.08 25.54
C ARG A 125 -16.41 16.54 25.08
N PHE A 126 -17.46 16.89 24.35
CA PHE A 126 -17.79 18.29 24.09
C PHE A 126 -18.26 18.95 25.40
N THR A 127 -17.86 20.20 25.63
CA THR A 127 -18.07 20.90 26.91
C THR A 127 -19.52 21.16 27.24
N ASP A 128 -20.38 21.25 26.23
CA ASP A 128 -21.81 21.55 26.41
C ASP A 128 -22.63 20.33 26.86
N TYR A 129 -21.99 19.15 26.98
CA TYR A 129 -22.65 17.88 27.29
C TYR A 129 -22.10 17.31 28.60
N ILE A 130 -22.82 17.57 29.69
CA ILE A 130 -22.42 17.19 31.07
C ILE A 130 -23.14 15.95 31.60
N GLU A 131 -24.25 15.57 30.96
CA GLU A 131 -25.07 14.43 31.36
C GLU A 131 -24.37 13.09 31.12
N GLU A 132 -24.56 12.11 32.00
CA GLU A 132 -24.01 10.77 31.81
C GLU A 132 -24.69 10.04 30.65
N TRP A 133 -23.92 9.27 29.88
CA TRP A 133 -24.50 8.43 28.84
C TRP A 133 -25.30 7.27 29.45
N LYS A 134 -26.47 7.01 28.86
CA LYS A 134 -27.31 5.88 29.26
C LYS A 134 -26.79 4.58 28.67
N THR A 135 -26.76 3.52 29.48
CA THR A 135 -26.50 2.16 29.01
C THR A 135 -27.79 1.55 28.45
N ILE A 136 -27.81 1.22 27.16
CA ILE A 136 -28.91 0.49 26.51
C ILE A 136 -28.39 -0.83 25.94
N LYS A 137 -29.27 -1.82 25.76
CA LYS A 137 -28.87 -3.09 25.15
C LYS A 137 -28.72 -2.88 23.64
N LEU A 138 -27.82 -3.62 23.00
CA LEU A 138 -27.58 -3.50 21.56
C LEU A 138 -28.86 -3.70 20.71
N LYS A 139 -29.75 -4.60 21.14
CA LYS A 139 -31.05 -4.83 20.49
C LYS A 139 -31.98 -3.61 20.51
N ASP A 140 -31.73 -2.66 21.42
CA ASP A 140 -32.50 -1.43 21.55
C ASP A 140 -31.89 -0.30 20.68
N VAL A 141 -30.71 -0.51 20.09
CA VAL A 141 -30.07 0.43 19.13
C VAL A 141 -30.68 0.32 17.73
N GLY A 142 -31.13 -0.88 17.35
CA GLY A 142 -31.76 -1.13 16.05
C GLY A 142 -32.08 -2.60 15.80
N GLU A 143 -32.74 -2.88 14.68
CA GLU A 143 -33.10 -4.25 14.29
C GLU A 143 -31.89 -5.04 13.80
N ILE A 144 -31.56 -6.13 14.50
CA ILE A 144 -30.47 -7.05 14.11
C ILE A 144 -31.07 -8.20 13.33
N ASN A 145 -30.76 -8.27 12.04
CA ASN A 145 -31.27 -9.30 11.13
C ASN A 145 -30.12 -10.17 10.59
N THR A 146 -30.38 -11.47 10.41
CA THR A 146 -29.44 -12.38 9.75
C THR A 146 -29.75 -12.51 8.26
N GLY A 147 -28.70 -12.61 7.46
CA GLY A 147 -28.81 -12.93 6.03
C GLY A 147 -29.09 -14.41 5.78
N ASN A 148 -29.29 -14.75 4.52
CA ASN A 148 -29.37 -16.12 4.02
C ASN A 148 -28.79 -16.21 2.61
N THR A 149 -28.52 -17.43 2.18
CA THR A 149 -27.94 -17.71 0.86
C THR A 149 -29.00 -18.34 -0.03
N PRO A 150 -29.48 -17.65 -1.09
CA PRO A 150 -30.29 -18.30 -2.12
C PRO A 150 -29.55 -19.51 -2.73
N SER A 151 -30.26 -20.57 -3.11
CA SER A 151 -29.61 -21.77 -3.64
C SER A 151 -28.79 -21.44 -4.88
N THR A 152 -27.49 -21.75 -4.86
CA THR A 152 -26.57 -21.57 -5.99
C THR A 152 -26.86 -22.50 -7.17
N LYS A 153 -27.71 -23.52 -6.97
CA LYS A 153 -28.14 -24.45 -8.02
C LYS A 153 -29.21 -23.86 -8.95
N VAL A 154 -29.85 -22.76 -8.54
CA VAL A 154 -30.91 -22.10 -9.30
C VAL A 154 -30.33 -20.83 -9.91
N ASN A 155 -29.93 -20.91 -11.18
CA ASN A 155 -29.23 -19.84 -11.88
C ASN A 155 -30.07 -18.55 -11.96
N GLU A 156 -31.39 -18.70 -12.02
CA GLU A 156 -32.37 -17.60 -12.12
C GLU A 156 -32.33 -16.68 -10.90
N TYR A 157 -31.80 -17.13 -9.76
CA TYR A 157 -31.65 -16.29 -8.57
C TYR A 157 -30.49 -15.29 -8.67
N TYR A 158 -29.56 -15.53 -9.58
CA TYR A 158 -28.37 -14.71 -9.74
C TYR A 158 -28.47 -13.94 -11.04
N SER A 159 -28.07 -12.68 -10.99
CA SER A 159 -28.08 -11.80 -12.15
C SER A 159 -26.86 -10.89 -12.07
N PRO A 160 -26.24 -10.52 -13.20
CA PRO A 160 -25.19 -9.52 -13.19
C PRO A 160 -25.69 -8.11 -12.80
N LYS A 161 -27.02 -7.91 -12.71
CA LYS A 161 -27.65 -6.61 -12.45
C LYS A 161 -28.64 -6.71 -11.30
N LYS A 162 -28.84 -5.57 -10.62
CA LYS A 162 -29.87 -5.26 -9.62
C LYS A 162 -29.39 -5.24 -8.17
N TYR A 163 -29.50 -6.33 -7.41
CA TYR A 163 -29.28 -6.28 -5.97
C TYR A 163 -27.88 -6.75 -5.59
N LEU A 164 -27.13 -5.95 -4.83
CA LEU A 164 -25.86 -6.35 -4.26
C LEU A 164 -26.06 -7.53 -3.30
N TRP A 165 -25.24 -8.58 -3.44
CA TRP A 165 -25.25 -9.71 -2.55
C TRP A 165 -23.89 -9.79 -1.84
N VAL A 166 -23.87 -9.24 -0.63
CA VAL A 166 -22.66 -9.11 0.18
C VAL A 166 -22.34 -10.47 0.81
N THR A 167 -21.12 -10.93 0.57
CA THR A 167 -20.55 -12.15 1.15
C THR A 167 -19.31 -11.81 1.98
N PRO A 168 -18.78 -12.73 2.82
CA PRO A 168 -17.56 -12.47 3.59
C PRO A 168 -16.36 -12.01 2.74
N SER A 169 -16.24 -12.47 1.49
CA SER A 169 -15.18 -12.02 0.58
C SER A 169 -15.32 -10.57 0.14
N ASP A 170 -16.54 -10.00 0.16
CA ASP A 170 -16.76 -8.58 -0.15
C ASP A 170 -16.44 -7.67 1.06
N ILE A 171 -16.35 -8.22 2.28
CA ILE A 171 -16.06 -7.48 3.51
C ILE A 171 -14.54 -7.33 3.72
N SER A 172 -13.86 -6.82 2.69
CA SER A 172 -12.45 -6.41 2.78
C SER A 172 -12.28 -4.90 2.94
N SER A 173 -13.30 -4.12 2.57
CA SER A 173 -13.33 -2.67 2.70
C SER A 173 -14.26 -2.22 3.82
N LYS A 174 -13.98 -1.02 4.36
CA LYS A 174 -14.84 -0.38 5.38
C LYS A 174 -16.24 -0.04 4.84
N TYR A 175 -16.34 0.21 3.54
CA TYR A 175 -17.57 0.62 2.87
C TYR A 175 -17.76 -0.23 1.62
N ILE A 176 -18.91 -0.89 1.53
CA ILE A 176 -19.25 -1.79 0.43
C ILE A 176 -20.26 -1.08 -0.47
N PHE A 177 -19.81 -0.74 -1.67
CA PHE A 177 -20.63 -0.10 -2.70
C PHE A 177 -20.89 -1.02 -3.90
N ASP A 178 -20.18 -2.16 -3.96
CA ASP A 178 -20.32 -3.17 -4.99
C ASP A 178 -19.99 -4.56 -4.42
N THR A 179 -20.42 -5.61 -5.11
CA THR A 179 -20.23 -7.01 -4.72
C THR A 179 -19.94 -7.86 -5.94
N ALA A 180 -19.11 -8.90 -5.77
CA ALA A 180 -18.73 -9.78 -6.87
C ALA A 180 -19.93 -10.51 -7.50
N LYS A 181 -20.96 -10.76 -6.70
CA LYS A 181 -22.21 -11.39 -7.11
C LYS A 181 -23.40 -10.51 -6.78
N ARG A 182 -24.44 -10.63 -7.57
CA ARG A 182 -25.70 -9.90 -7.42
C ARG A 182 -26.87 -10.86 -7.57
N LEU A 183 -27.99 -10.50 -6.97
CA LEU A 183 -29.23 -11.27 -7.03
C LEU A 183 -30.19 -10.64 -8.04
N SER A 184 -30.93 -11.51 -8.72
CA SER A 184 -32.10 -11.13 -9.53
C SER A 184 -33.30 -10.79 -8.63
N ASP A 185 -34.44 -10.42 -9.22
CA ASP A 185 -35.69 -10.28 -8.46
C ASP A 185 -36.14 -11.58 -7.79
N GLU A 186 -36.02 -12.71 -8.49
CA GLU A 186 -36.40 -14.01 -7.93
C GLU A 186 -35.45 -14.42 -6.82
N GLY A 187 -34.14 -14.18 -6.99
CA GLY A 187 -33.16 -14.39 -5.93
C GLY A 187 -33.43 -13.48 -4.73
N ALA A 188 -33.84 -12.24 -4.98
CA ALA A 188 -34.15 -11.29 -3.93
C ALA A 188 -35.36 -11.69 -3.09
N LYS A 189 -36.39 -12.29 -3.70
CA LYS A 189 -37.55 -12.86 -2.99
C LYS A 189 -37.18 -14.03 -2.08
N LYS A 190 -36.13 -14.78 -2.42
CA LYS A 190 -35.61 -15.87 -1.57
C LYS A 190 -34.64 -15.37 -0.51
N GLY A 191 -33.96 -14.26 -0.77
CA GLY A 191 -33.08 -13.59 0.16
C GLY A 191 -33.84 -12.77 1.22
N ARG A 192 -33.21 -12.55 2.37
CA ARG A 192 -33.66 -11.56 3.36
C ARG A 192 -33.03 -10.21 3.01
N PHE A 193 -33.82 -9.33 2.41
CA PHE A 193 -33.37 -7.99 2.05
C PHE A 193 -33.66 -6.99 3.15
N VAL A 194 -32.71 -6.07 3.34
CA VAL A 194 -32.89 -4.93 4.24
C VAL A 194 -34.06 -4.11 3.71
N LYS A 195 -35.14 -4.03 4.49
CA LYS A 195 -36.26 -3.17 4.16
C LYS A 195 -35.79 -1.72 4.22
N LYS A 196 -36.17 -0.91 3.24
CA LYS A 196 -35.88 0.53 3.26
C LYS A 196 -36.57 1.12 4.48
N ILE A 197 -35.80 1.59 5.45
CA ILE A 197 -36.32 2.41 6.54
C ILE A 197 -36.62 3.78 5.94
N VAL A 198 -37.90 4.15 5.90
CA VAL A 198 -38.32 5.52 5.59
C VAL A 198 -38.27 6.27 6.92
N TYR A 199 -37.41 7.28 7.01
CA TYR A 199 -37.41 8.25 8.11
C TYR A 199 -38.41 9.35 7.81
#